data_AF-L8M3P4-F1
#
_entry.id   AF-L8M3P4-F1
#
_cell.length_a   1.000
_cell.length_b   1.000
_cell.length_c   1.000
_cell.angle_alpha   90.00
_cell.angle_beta   90.00
_cell.angle_gamma   90.00
#
_symmetry.space_group_name_H-M   'P 1'
#
loop_
_entity.id
_entity.type
_entity.pdbx_description
1 polymer ?
#
loop_
_entity_poly.entity_id
_entity_poly.type
_entity_poly.pdbx_seq_one_letter_code
_entity_poly.pdbx_strand_id
1 'polypeptide(L)'
;MSATQIIHCPNCGSFAEKNSLDNHIVRTSCNSCDYLLVQCAKTFRVIESYAPGINCVMPAVERAAVERPAAERLLVAHKQH
;
A
#
# COMPACT_ATOMS: atom_id res chain seq x y z
N MET A 1 -8.03 -22.88 -14.37
CA MET A 1 -8.76 -21.66 -14.77
C MET A 1 -8.54 -20.62 -13.69
N SER A 2 -7.84 -19.54 -13.98
CA SER A 2 -7.74 -18.37 -13.11
C SER A 2 -9.03 -17.57 -13.23
N ALA A 3 -9.75 -17.38 -12.11
CA ALA A 3 -10.92 -16.51 -12.08
C ALA A 3 -10.47 -15.08 -11.74
N THR A 4 -10.87 -14.11 -12.57
CA THR A 4 -10.69 -12.68 -12.31
C THR A 4 -11.96 -12.12 -11.72
N GLN A 5 -11.84 -11.41 -10.61
CA GLN A 5 -12.91 -10.72 -9.90
C GLN A 5 -12.63 -9.22 -9.93
N ILE A 6 -13.69 -8.42 -10.03
CA ILE A 6 -13.60 -6.96 -9.87
C ILE A 6 -14.01 -6.61 -8.44
N ILE A 7 -13.15 -5.87 -7.74
CA ILE A 7 -13.37 -5.43 -6.35
C ILE A 7 -13.09 -3.92 -6.23
N HIS A 8 -13.43 -3.32 -5.09
CA HIS A 8 -12.93 -1.99 -4.74
C HIS A 8 -11.47 -2.07 -4.28
N CYS A 9 -10.66 -1.13 -4.77
CA CYS A 9 -9.27 -0.98 -4.38
C CYS A 9 -9.20 -0.63 -2.89
N PRO A 10 -8.43 -1.37 -2.08
CA PRO A 10 -8.29 -1.07 -0.66
C PRO A 10 -7.48 0.20 -0.38
N ASN A 11 -6.75 0.70 -1.39
CA ASN A 11 -6.05 1.97 -1.31
C ASN A 11 -7.03 3.11 -1.66
N CYS A 12 -7.40 3.25 -2.94
CA CYS A 12 -8.13 4.44 -3.43
C CYS A 12 -9.65 4.30 -3.58
N GLY A 13 -10.22 3.11 -3.37
CA GLY A 13 -11.65 2.85 -3.57
C GLY A 13 -12.12 2.67 -5.03
N SER A 14 -11.30 3.02 -6.03
CA SER A 14 -11.60 2.74 -7.46
C SER A 14 -11.65 1.24 -7.74
N PHE A 15 -12.09 0.84 -8.94
CA PHE A 15 -12.11 -0.58 -9.30
C PHE A 15 -10.69 -1.16 -9.40
N ALA A 16 -10.54 -2.37 -8.88
CA ALA A 16 -9.33 -3.16 -8.92
C ALA A 16 -9.65 -4.59 -9.38
N GLU A 17 -8.67 -5.22 -10.01
CA GLU A 17 -8.77 -6.62 -10.44
C GLU A 17 -8.12 -7.52 -9.39
N LYS A 18 -8.80 -8.59 -9.03
CA LYS A 18 -8.29 -9.67 -8.17
C LYS A 18 -8.30 -10.97 -8.94
N ASN A 19 -7.14 -11.58 -9.13
CA ASN A 19 -6.97 -12.82 -9.87
C ASN A 19 -6.22 -13.87 -9.04
N SER A 20 -6.76 -15.09 -9.04
CA SER A 20 -6.09 -16.26 -8.45
C SER A 20 -5.20 -16.92 -9.49
N LEU A 21 -3.88 -16.89 -9.26
CA LEU A 21 -2.85 -17.53 -10.07
C LEU A 21 -2.52 -18.89 -9.45
N ASP A 22 -2.71 -19.95 -10.24
CA ASP A 22 -2.31 -21.33 -9.93
C ASP A 22 -2.72 -21.86 -8.54
N ASN A 23 -3.88 -21.43 -8.03
CA ASN A 23 -4.48 -21.80 -6.73
C ASN A 23 -3.63 -21.53 -5.47
N HIS A 24 -2.46 -20.92 -5.61
CA HIS A 24 -1.56 -20.65 -4.49
C HIS A 24 -1.29 -19.16 -4.30
N ILE A 25 -1.50 -18.36 -5.34
CA ILE A 25 -1.22 -16.93 -5.34
C ILE A 25 -2.50 -16.18 -5.68
N VAL A 26 -2.77 -15.11 -4.94
CA VAL A 26 -3.79 -14.12 -5.26
C VAL A 26 -3.07 -12.83 -5.54
N ARG A 27 -3.33 -12.25 -6.70
CA ARG A 27 -2.87 -10.91 -7.07
C ARG A 27 -4.07 -9.97 -7.12
N THR A 28 -3.89 -8.78 -6.56
CA THR A 28 -4.86 -7.69 -6.59
C THR A 28 -4.13 -6.47 -7.15
N SER A 29 -4.65 -5.88 -8.23
CA SER A 29 -4.04 -4.72 -8.89
C SER A 29 -5.07 -3.64 -9.21
N CYS A 30 -4.73 -2.38 -8.96
CA CYS A 30 -5.53 -1.21 -9.32
C CYS A 30 -4.75 -0.30 -10.25
N ASN A 31 -5.32 0.00 -11.42
CA ASN A 31 -4.70 0.88 -12.42
C ASN A 31 -4.89 2.38 -12.11
N SER A 32 -5.74 2.73 -11.13
CA SER A 32 -6.03 4.14 -10.79
C SER A 32 -5.00 4.75 -9.84
N CYS A 33 -4.37 3.93 -9.00
CA CYS A 33 -3.42 4.39 -7.99
C CYS A 33 -2.20 3.46 -7.89
N ASP A 34 -1.94 2.68 -8.94
CA ASP A 34 -0.87 1.69 -9.03
C ASP A 34 -0.77 0.73 -7.83
N TYR A 35 -1.89 0.45 -7.15
CA TYR A 35 -1.89 -0.47 -6.02
C TYR A 35 -1.64 -1.91 -6.51
N LEU A 36 -0.73 -2.63 -5.86
CA LEU A 36 -0.44 -4.04 -6.09
C LEU A 36 -0.37 -4.79 -4.76
N LEU A 37 -1.05 -5.92 -4.66
CA LEU A 37 -0.90 -6.87 -3.57
C LEU A 37 -0.84 -8.29 -4.14
N VAL A 38 0.25 -8.99 -3.87
CA VAL A 38 0.45 -10.40 -4.20
C VAL A 38 0.60 -11.16 -2.90
N GLN A 39 -0.21 -12.19 -2.70
CA GLN A 39 -0.25 -12.94 -1.45
C GLN A 39 -0.52 -14.43 -1.68
N CYS A 40 -0.14 -15.24 -0.71
CA CYS A 40 -0.52 -16.65 -0.70
C CYS A 40 -2.03 -16.80 -0.50
N ALA A 41 -2.70 -17.56 -1.38
CA ALA A 41 -4.14 -17.81 -1.30
C ALA A 41 -4.56 -18.58 -0.03
N LYS A 42 -3.67 -19.45 0.49
CA LYS A 42 -3.94 -20.32 1.65
C LYS A 42 -3.62 -19.67 2.99
N THR A 43 -2.50 -18.93 3.06
CA THR A 43 -1.98 -18.38 4.32
C THR A 43 -2.15 -16.87 4.44
N PHE A 44 -2.56 -16.20 3.36
CA PHE A 44 -2.68 -14.74 3.26
C PHE A 44 -1.38 -13.97 3.52
N ARG A 45 -0.24 -14.67 3.61
CA ARG A 45 1.08 -14.04 3.71
C ARG A 45 1.34 -13.20 2.47
N VAL A 46 1.73 -11.95 2.69
CA VAL A 46 2.15 -11.02 1.64
C VAL A 46 3.45 -11.52 1.03
N ILE A 47 3.47 -11.62 -0.29
CA ILE A 47 4.64 -11.96 -1.10
C ILE A 47 5.25 -10.67 -1.64
N GLU A 48 4.40 -9.80 -2.19
CA GLU A 48 4.79 -8.50 -2.72
C GLU A 48 3.65 -7.51 -2.50
N SER A 49 3.99 -6.27 -2.16
CA SER A 49 3.00 -5.20 -2.02
C SER A 49 3.57 -3.86 -2.43
N TYR A 50 2.78 -3.09 -3.17
CA TYR A 50 3.04 -1.71 -3.50
C TYR A 50 1.76 -0.90 -3.28
N ALA A 51 1.85 0.12 -2.44
CA ALA A 51 0.74 1.01 -2.12
C ALA A 51 1.24 2.45 -2.16
N PRO A 52 1.06 3.15 -3.29
CA PRO A 52 1.38 4.58 -3.38
C PRO A 52 0.57 5.34 -2.34
N GLY A 53 1.22 6.32 -1.71
CA GLY A 53 0.52 7.26 -0.84
C GLY A 53 -0.55 7.96 -1.67
N ILE A 54 -1.82 7.72 -1.34
CA ILE A 54 -2.91 8.51 -1.89
C ILE A 54 -2.66 9.90 -1.35
N ASN A 55 -2.37 10.85 -2.23
CA ASN A 55 -2.50 12.25 -1.89
C ASN A 55 -3.95 12.43 -1.47
N CYS A 56 -4.19 12.46 -0.15
CA CYS A 56 -5.45 12.95 0.39
C CYS A 56 -5.55 14.40 -0.10
N VAL A 57 -6.16 14.60 -1.27
CA VAL A 57 -6.67 15.89 -1.68
C VAL A 57 -7.89 16.08 -0.79
N MET A 58 -7.63 16.43 0.46
CA MET A 58 -8.61 17.12 1.26
C MET A 58 -9.12 18.25 0.35
N PRO A 59 -10.44 18.43 0.16
CA PRO A 59 -10.93 19.69 -0.40
C PRO A 59 -10.23 20.81 0.38
N ALA A 60 -9.79 21.87 -0.30
CA ALA A 60 -8.83 22.87 0.18
C ALA A 60 -9.30 23.69 1.41
N VAL A 61 -9.57 23.00 2.51
CA VAL A 61 -9.85 23.49 3.85
C VAL A 61 -8.81 22.76 4.71
N GLU A 62 -7.89 23.56 5.25
CA GLU A 62 -6.83 23.18 6.18
C GLU A 62 -5.62 22.39 5.63
N ARG A 63 -4.82 23.03 4.75
CA ARG A 63 -3.38 22.76 4.67
C ARG A 63 -2.68 23.34 5.92
N ALA A 64 -2.89 22.75 7.09
CA ALA A 64 -2.04 22.97 8.25
C ALA A 64 -0.99 21.84 8.29
N ALA A 65 0.24 22.21 8.03
CA ALA A 65 1.39 21.33 8.02
C ALA A 65 1.54 20.61 9.38
N VAL A 66 1.53 19.27 9.37
CA VAL A 66 2.22 18.51 10.42
C VAL A 66 3.69 18.53 10.07
N GLU A 67 4.36 19.64 10.40
CA GLU A 67 5.81 19.65 10.48
C GLU A 67 6.21 18.73 11.63
N ARG A 68 6.91 17.62 11.32
CA ARG A 68 7.59 16.84 12.35
C ARG A 68 8.64 17.77 13.00
N PRO A 69 8.61 18.03 14.31
CA PRO A 69 9.64 18.84 14.93
C PRO A 69 10.99 18.15 14.75
N ALA A 70 12.00 18.90 14.32
CA ALA A 70 13.37 18.47 14.06
C ALA A 70 14.15 18.06 15.34
N ALA A 71 13.47 17.72 16.42
CA ALA A 71 14.04 17.54 17.76
C ALA A 71 14.36 16.09 18.13
N GLU A 72 14.36 15.14 17.20
CA GLU A 72 14.70 13.73 17.47
C GLU A 72 15.99 13.29 16.75
N ARG A 73 16.94 14.23 16.59
CA ARG A 73 18.24 13.96 15.96
C ARG A 73 19.45 14.21 16.85
N LEU A 74 19.27 14.17 18.18
CA LEU A 74 20.40 14.18 19.10
C LEU A 74 20.36 12.95 20.01
N LEU A 75 21.51 12.28 20.08
CA LEU A 75 21.91 11.22 21.01
C LEU A 75 21.67 9.77 20.58
N VAL A 76 22.30 9.37 19.47
CA VAL A 76 23.08 8.12 19.47
C VAL A 76 24.42 8.34 18.75
N ALA A 77 25.27 9.22 19.30
CA ALA A 77 26.69 9.18 18.99
C ALA A 77 27.30 8.04 19.83
N HIS A 78 27.10 6.80 19.36
CA HIS A 78 27.79 5.65 19.90
C HIS A 78 29.28 5.79 19.54
N LYS A 79 30.04 6.19 20.57
CA LYS A 79 31.48 6.08 20.69
C LYS A 79 31.94 4.64 20.38
N GLN A 80 32.66 4.44 19.29
CA GLN A 80 33.49 3.25 18.99
C GLN A 80 34.70 3.76 18.18
N HIS A 81 35.81 4.03 18.87
CA HIS A 81 37.04 3.24 18.93
C HIS A 81 38.01 3.54 17.79
#